data_AF-A0AAN8G6J9-F1
#
_entry.id   AF-A0AAN8G6J9-F1
#
_cell.length_a   1.000
_cell.length_b   1.000
_cell.length_c   1.000
_cell.angle_alpha   90.00
_cell.angle_beta   90.00
_cell.angle_gamma   90.00
#
_symmetry.space_group_name_H-M   'P 1'
#
loop_
_entity.id
_entity.type
_entity.pdbx_description
1 polymer ?
#
loop_
_entity_poly.entity_id
_entity_poly.type
_entity_poly.pdbx_seq_one_letter_code
_entity_poly.pdbx_strand_id
1 'polypeptide(L)'
;MQQLKNVKFFSEQGLKKGLVNWTEYFFLVAPPIAHSYILRDPPVAIPSDEYVEKINQVLDETSPKTLTNYVMVQYILSWLPLLEEKYLDLIKWFSAMLDQNFSQSRSEICYAETSKHYSVAMLAMYARSRSTKVLRPLAEGMVRAIIDGLTDQIKENKWMDETFKKAVLGKVSHISWSLLDDDLFNNDTALDELYAAHYGLSDRSFLDMLEKITHIEETQAYLSLIEGFDMRSNLKKFSYMGYQVNAFYDPAVNNIMVPLPFLEFPVFHESFPRSFLHGSIGSVIGHEISHSLDVNGRMYDGYGNWRTWWKKKWTEEYDKRAHCYVEQYGNIK
;
A
#
# COMPACT_ATOMS: atom_id res chain seq x y z
N MET A 1 7.92 8.13 5.64
CA MET A 1 7.45 9.07 4.58
C MET A 1 8.48 10.16 4.22
N GLN A 2 9.75 10.00 4.62
CA GLN A 2 10.94 10.61 4.01
C GLN A 2 11.47 9.79 2.81
N GLN A 3 10.77 8.73 2.39
CA GLN A 3 11.32 7.64 1.57
C GLN A 3 11.91 8.07 0.22
N LEU A 4 11.41 9.13 -0.41
CA LEU A 4 11.99 9.65 -1.66
C LEU A 4 12.98 10.81 -1.46
N LYS A 5 13.04 11.42 -0.27
CA LYS A 5 14.14 12.36 0.07
C LYS A 5 15.43 11.62 0.40
N ASN A 6 15.32 10.38 0.88
CA ASN A 6 16.44 9.55 1.27
C ASN A 6 16.56 8.34 0.33
N VAL A 7 16.59 8.60 -0.99
CA VAL A 7 17.06 7.59 -1.94
C VAL A 7 18.56 7.64 -1.92
N LYS A 8 19.19 6.51 -1.60
CA LYS A 8 20.64 6.35 -1.52
C LYS A 8 21.10 5.16 -2.32
N PHE A 9 22.31 5.22 -2.83
CA PHE A 9 22.96 4.04 -3.40
C PHE A 9 23.62 3.22 -2.28
N PHE A 10 23.78 1.91 -2.46
CA PHE A 10 24.52 1.07 -1.50
C PHE A 10 25.98 1.52 -1.38
N SER A 11 26.55 2.09 -2.44
CA SER A 11 27.91 2.63 -2.40
C SER A 11 28.07 3.86 -1.51
N GLU A 12 26.98 4.56 -1.16
CA GLU A 12 27.02 5.76 -0.32
C GLU A 12 27.40 5.47 1.14
N GLN A 13 28.14 6.40 1.75
CA GLN A 13 28.78 6.21 3.05
C GLN A 13 27.82 5.97 4.22
N GLY A 14 26.54 6.37 4.12
CA GLY A 14 25.55 6.19 5.19
C GLY A 14 25.20 4.73 5.47
N LEU A 15 25.20 3.88 4.44
CA LEU A 15 24.93 2.44 4.58
C LEU A 15 26.19 1.63 4.95
N LYS A 16 27.39 2.18 4.73
CA LYS A 16 28.68 1.54 5.03
C LYS A 16 29.15 1.68 6.49
N LYS A 17 28.48 2.49 7.30
CA LYS A 17 28.95 2.87 8.66
C LYS A 17 28.51 1.92 9.79
N GLY A 18 27.92 0.76 9.49
CA GLY A 18 27.46 -0.21 10.49
C GLY A 18 28.06 -1.61 10.33
N LEU A 19 27.77 -2.50 11.29
CA LEU A 19 28.15 -3.92 11.26
C LEU A 19 27.61 -4.71 10.05
N VAL A 20 26.56 -4.22 9.40
CA VAL A 20 25.89 -4.95 8.31
C VAL A 20 26.57 -4.68 6.97
N ASN A 21 27.16 -5.73 6.39
CA ASN A 21 27.55 -5.72 4.98
C ASN A 21 26.29 -5.89 4.11
N TRP A 22 25.69 -4.78 3.67
CA TRP A 22 24.44 -4.79 2.92
C TRP A 22 24.51 -5.58 1.61
N THR A 23 25.63 -5.51 0.87
CA THR A 23 25.77 -6.27 -0.37
C THR A 23 25.72 -7.78 -0.10
N GLU A 24 26.45 -8.23 0.93
CA GLU A 24 26.43 -9.64 1.35
C GLU A 24 25.05 -10.04 1.88
N TYR A 25 24.43 -9.21 2.71
CA TYR A 25 23.07 -9.43 3.20
C TYR A 25 22.07 -9.63 2.04
N PHE A 26 22.07 -8.73 1.05
CA PHE A 26 21.17 -8.85 -0.09
C PHE A 26 21.48 -10.06 -0.97
N PHE A 27 22.75 -10.50 -1.06
CA PHE A 27 23.07 -11.76 -1.75
C PHE A 27 22.55 -13.00 -1.03
N LEU A 28 22.46 -12.95 0.30
CA LEU A 28 21.90 -14.03 1.11
C LEU A 28 20.38 -14.12 0.99
N VAL A 29 19.67 -12.98 0.91
CA VAL A 29 18.20 -12.96 0.88
C VAL A 29 17.59 -12.88 -0.51
N ALA A 30 18.31 -12.34 -1.50
CA ALA A 30 17.80 -12.21 -2.86
C ALA A 30 18.12 -13.46 -3.69
N PRO A 31 17.21 -13.84 -4.61
CA PRO A 31 17.47 -14.95 -5.53
C PRO A 31 18.65 -14.61 -6.46
N PRO A 32 19.42 -15.62 -6.93
CA PRO A 32 20.60 -15.41 -7.76
C PRO A 32 20.38 -14.53 -9.00
N ILE A 33 19.17 -14.58 -9.59
CA ILE A 33 18.80 -13.75 -10.75
C ILE A 33 18.88 -12.24 -10.47
N ALA A 34 18.69 -11.82 -9.22
CA ALA A 34 18.74 -10.42 -8.80
C ALA A 34 20.15 -9.93 -8.45
N HIS A 35 21.13 -10.83 -8.31
CA HIS A 35 22.48 -10.46 -7.87
C HIS A 35 23.17 -9.50 -8.84
N SER A 36 22.97 -9.68 -10.15
CA SER A 36 23.51 -8.77 -11.17
C SER A 36 22.91 -7.36 -11.08
N TYR A 37 21.65 -7.24 -10.70
CA TYR A 37 20.98 -5.96 -10.46
C TYR A 37 21.55 -5.29 -9.20
N ILE A 38 21.69 -6.03 -8.11
CA ILE A 38 22.28 -5.54 -6.86
C ILE A 38 23.72 -5.02 -7.06
N LEU A 39 24.53 -5.74 -7.85
CA LEU A 39 25.90 -5.33 -8.19
C LEU A 39 25.99 -4.03 -8.99
N ARG A 40 24.93 -3.64 -9.68
CA ARG A 40 24.86 -2.35 -10.38
C ARG A 40 24.56 -1.18 -9.45
N ASP A 41 24.52 -1.44 -8.14
CA ASP A 41 24.32 -0.44 -7.11
C ASP A 41 23.02 0.36 -7.35
N PRO A 42 21.84 -0.31 -7.30
CA PRO A 42 20.58 0.35 -7.58
C PRO A 42 20.24 1.37 -6.48
N PRO A 43 19.45 2.40 -6.80
CA PRO A 43 18.94 3.32 -5.79
C PRO A 43 18.01 2.59 -4.81
N VAL A 44 18.19 2.85 -3.52
CA VAL A 44 17.38 2.30 -2.43
C VAL A 44 16.73 3.41 -1.64
N ALA A 45 15.41 3.36 -1.53
CA ALA A 45 14.65 4.24 -0.66
C ALA A 45 14.79 3.79 0.79
N ILE A 46 15.50 4.56 1.62
CA ILE A 46 15.59 4.28 3.06
C ILE A 46 14.54 5.09 3.85
N PRO A 47 13.93 4.52 4.90
CA PRO A 47 12.86 5.20 5.64
C PRO A 47 13.29 6.54 6.26
N SER A 48 14.50 6.59 6.82
CA SER A 48 15.09 7.73 7.54
C SER A 48 16.58 7.47 7.76
N ASP A 49 17.41 8.50 7.65
CA ASP A 49 18.84 8.44 7.98
C ASP A 49 19.06 8.19 9.48
N GLU A 50 18.31 8.91 10.32
CA GLU A 50 18.34 8.78 11.77
C GLU A 50 17.97 7.36 12.23
N TYR A 51 17.02 6.72 11.53
CA TYR A 51 16.65 5.33 11.81
C TYR A 51 17.84 4.39 11.56
N VAL A 52 18.51 4.52 10.42
CA VAL A 52 19.67 3.68 10.07
C VAL A 52 20.81 3.89 11.06
N GLU A 53 21.09 5.14 11.44
CA GLU A 53 22.11 5.48 12.45
C GLU A 53 21.80 4.85 13.81
N LYS A 54 20.54 4.96 14.28
CA LYS A 54 20.11 4.37 15.56
C LYS A 54 20.15 2.85 15.52
N ILE A 55 19.76 2.22 14.41
CA ILE A 55 19.86 0.76 14.27
C ILE A 55 21.31 0.32 14.33
N ASN A 56 22.22 1.00 13.64
CA ASN A 56 23.65 0.68 13.72
C ASN A 56 24.16 0.80 15.16
N GLN A 57 23.79 1.85 15.89
CA GLN A 57 24.14 1.99 17.30
C GLN A 57 23.63 0.82 18.15
N VAL A 58 22.36 0.43 17.98
CA VAL A 58 21.79 -0.72 18.71
C VAL A 58 22.53 -2.01 18.38
N LEU A 59 22.88 -2.25 17.11
CA LEU A 59 23.63 -3.43 16.69
C LEU A 59 25.05 -3.45 17.27
N ASP A 60 25.72 -2.29 17.35
CA ASP A 60 27.07 -2.16 17.88
C ASP A 60 27.13 -2.34 19.40
N GLU A 61 26.13 -1.82 20.13
CA GLU A 61 26.08 -1.84 21.60
C GLU A 61 25.48 -3.14 22.17
N THR A 62 24.76 -3.92 21.36
CA THR A 62 24.06 -5.12 21.83
C THR A 62 24.88 -6.39 21.58
N SER A 63 24.99 -7.24 22.60
CA SER A 63 25.73 -8.50 22.46
C SER A 63 25.10 -9.43 21.40
N PRO A 64 25.91 -10.19 20.63
CA PRO A 64 25.40 -11.11 19.60
C PRO A 64 24.35 -12.09 20.14
N LYS A 65 24.54 -12.59 21.36
CA LYS A 65 23.57 -13.48 22.03
C LYS A 65 22.19 -12.83 22.19
N THR A 66 22.16 -11.55 22.56
CA THR A 66 20.89 -10.82 22.76
C THR A 66 20.21 -10.57 21.42
N LEU A 67 20.97 -10.17 20.39
CA LEU A 67 20.46 -10.01 19.03
C LEU A 67 19.88 -11.32 18.48
N THR A 68 20.62 -12.44 18.62
CA THR A 68 20.14 -13.76 18.20
C THR A 68 18.87 -14.14 18.93
N ASN A 69 18.82 -13.97 20.26
CA ASN A 69 17.61 -14.27 21.04
C ASN A 69 16.41 -13.42 20.57
N TYR A 70 16.62 -12.13 20.32
CA TYR A 70 15.57 -11.25 19.81
C TYR A 70 15.04 -11.73 18.45
N VAL A 71 15.94 -12.00 17.48
CA VAL A 71 15.56 -12.51 16.15
C VAL A 71 14.81 -13.83 16.26
N MET A 72 15.26 -14.75 17.11
CA MET A 72 14.58 -16.04 17.32
C MET A 72 13.19 -15.87 17.93
N VAL A 73 13.00 -14.92 18.86
CA VAL A 73 11.67 -14.62 19.42
C VAL A 73 10.75 -14.03 18.34
N GLN A 74 11.23 -13.09 17.53
CA GLN A 74 10.46 -12.53 16.41
C GLN A 74 10.08 -13.60 15.38
N TYR A 75 11.02 -14.50 15.06
CA TYR A 75 10.76 -15.63 14.18
C TYR A 75 9.67 -16.55 14.77
N ILE A 76 9.78 -16.95 16.04
CA ILE A 76 8.75 -17.79 16.67
C ILE A 76 7.38 -17.08 16.62
N LEU A 77 7.33 -15.79 16.95
CA LEU A 77 6.10 -14.99 16.93
C LEU A 77 5.41 -14.98 15.56
N SER A 78 6.16 -14.96 14.46
CA SER A 78 5.56 -14.98 13.11
C SER A 78 4.86 -16.30 12.78
N TRP A 79 5.22 -17.41 13.44
CA TRP A 79 4.62 -18.73 13.18
C TRP A 79 3.52 -19.11 14.16
N LEU A 80 3.43 -18.46 15.33
CA LEU A 80 2.45 -18.83 16.37
C LEU A 80 1.00 -18.93 15.86
N PRO A 81 0.47 -18.00 15.04
CA PRO A 81 -0.89 -18.10 14.54
C PRO A 81 -1.15 -19.35 13.67
N LEU A 82 -0.09 -19.87 13.04
CA LEU A 82 -0.15 -20.99 12.10
C LEU A 82 -0.05 -22.36 12.78
N LEU A 83 0.30 -22.39 14.07
CA LEU A 83 0.39 -23.62 14.84
C LEU A 83 -0.97 -24.28 15.06
N GLU A 84 -0.96 -25.61 15.24
CA GLU A 84 -2.15 -26.41 15.52
C GLU A 84 -2.89 -26.00 16.80
N GLU A 85 -4.17 -26.37 16.89
CA GLU A 85 -5.04 -26.05 18.03
C GLU A 85 -4.50 -26.55 19.38
N LYS A 86 -3.76 -27.66 19.39
CA LYS A 86 -3.14 -28.20 20.61
C LYS A 86 -2.14 -27.23 21.28
N TYR A 87 -1.68 -26.21 20.56
CA TYR A 87 -0.77 -25.17 21.07
C TYR A 87 -1.49 -23.90 21.51
N LEU A 88 -2.84 -23.85 21.49
CA LEU A 88 -3.59 -22.63 21.83
C LEU A 88 -3.26 -22.07 23.22
N ASP A 89 -3.10 -22.93 24.23
CA ASP A 89 -2.77 -22.47 25.59
C ASP A 89 -1.35 -21.87 25.64
N LEU A 90 -0.42 -22.46 24.89
CA LEU A 90 0.95 -21.94 24.75
C LEU A 90 0.95 -20.59 24.04
N ILE A 91 0.19 -20.46 22.94
CA ILE A 91 0.04 -19.21 22.19
C ILE A 91 -0.53 -18.14 23.11
N LYS A 92 -1.66 -18.41 23.78
CA LYS A 92 -2.29 -17.46 24.72
C LYS A 92 -1.33 -17.03 25.83
N TRP A 93 -0.63 -17.98 26.44
CA TRP A 93 0.35 -17.68 27.49
C TRP A 93 1.48 -16.80 26.97
N PHE A 94 2.10 -17.17 25.85
CA PHE A 94 3.25 -16.45 25.32
C PHE A 94 2.88 -15.05 24.80
N SER A 95 1.72 -14.92 24.16
CA SER A 95 1.24 -13.63 23.69
C SER A 95 0.84 -12.70 24.84
N ALA A 96 0.20 -13.23 25.88
CA ALA A 96 -0.11 -12.47 27.08
C ALA A 96 1.15 -11.95 27.79
N MET A 97 2.26 -12.71 27.76
CA MET A 97 3.55 -12.28 28.30
C MET A 97 4.14 -11.07 27.54
N LEU A 98 3.72 -10.85 26.29
CA LEU A 98 4.23 -9.80 25.41
C LEU A 98 3.22 -8.65 25.21
N ASP A 99 2.16 -8.60 26.02
CA ASP A 99 1.02 -7.69 25.85
C ASP A 99 0.40 -7.73 24.43
N GLN A 100 0.50 -8.89 23.77
CA GLN A 100 -0.08 -9.17 22.47
C GLN A 100 -1.40 -9.94 22.67
N ASN A 101 -2.44 -9.58 21.91
CA ASN A 101 -3.73 -10.26 21.97
C ASN A 101 -4.05 -10.96 20.65
N PHE A 102 -3.99 -12.29 20.63
CA PHE A 102 -4.47 -13.09 19.50
C PHE A 102 -5.89 -13.56 19.77
N SER A 103 -6.85 -12.93 19.09
CA SER A 103 -8.29 -13.25 19.21
C SER A 103 -8.90 -13.81 17.93
N GLN A 104 -8.08 -14.05 16.89
CA GLN A 104 -8.56 -14.54 15.60
C GLN A 104 -8.91 -16.03 15.65
N SER A 105 -10.07 -16.36 15.08
CA SER A 105 -10.49 -17.73 14.81
C SER A 105 -9.63 -18.38 13.72
N ARG A 106 -9.61 -19.72 13.69
CA ARG A 106 -8.89 -20.47 12.64
C ARG A 106 -9.37 -20.09 11.24
N SER A 107 -10.67 -19.89 11.06
CA SER A 107 -11.26 -19.48 9.79
C SER A 107 -10.76 -18.12 9.33
N GLU A 108 -10.60 -17.16 10.25
CA GLU A 108 -10.06 -15.83 9.91
C GLU A 108 -8.59 -15.91 9.52
N ILE A 109 -7.80 -16.75 10.19
CA ILE A 109 -6.39 -17.00 9.83
C ILE A 109 -6.30 -17.62 8.42
N CYS A 110 -7.11 -18.66 8.14
CA CYS A 110 -7.14 -19.29 6.81
C CYS A 110 -7.57 -18.30 5.72
N TYR A 111 -8.57 -17.45 6.02
CA TYR A 111 -8.98 -16.39 5.10
C TYR A 111 -7.87 -15.37 4.87
N ALA A 112 -7.19 -14.93 5.93
CA ALA A 112 -6.10 -13.94 5.83
C ALA A 112 -4.92 -14.46 5.00
N GLU A 113 -4.47 -15.70 5.24
CA GLU A 113 -3.39 -16.31 4.46
C GLU A 113 -3.80 -16.55 3.00
N THR A 114 -5.04 -17.02 2.77
CA THR A 114 -5.54 -17.20 1.39
C THR A 114 -5.64 -15.86 0.67
N SER A 115 -6.18 -14.82 1.33
CA SER A 115 -6.32 -13.48 0.77
C SER A 115 -4.96 -12.84 0.49
N LYS A 116 -3.95 -13.09 1.32
CA LYS A 116 -2.60 -12.57 1.12
C LYS A 116 -1.99 -13.10 -0.19
N HIS A 117 -2.09 -14.40 -0.44
CA HIS A 117 -1.42 -15.07 -1.55
C HIS A 117 -2.27 -15.16 -2.83
N TYR A 118 -3.61 -15.20 -2.69
CA TYR A 118 -4.55 -15.44 -3.80
C TYR A 118 -5.58 -14.32 -3.96
N SER A 119 -5.26 -13.09 -3.54
CA SER A 119 -6.17 -11.94 -3.63
C SER A 119 -6.78 -11.73 -5.02
N VAL A 120 -5.98 -11.87 -6.10
CA VAL A 120 -6.44 -11.69 -7.48
C VAL A 120 -7.49 -12.74 -7.85
N ALA A 121 -7.21 -14.02 -7.57
CA ALA A 121 -8.15 -15.11 -7.84
C ALA A 121 -9.45 -14.95 -7.04
N MET A 122 -9.33 -14.62 -5.75
CA MET A 122 -10.51 -14.36 -4.93
C MET A 122 -11.31 -13.17 -5.50
N LEU A 123 -10.64 -12.10 -5.99
CA LEU A 123 -11.33 -10.91 -6.49
C LEU A 123 -12.03 -11.22 -7.80
N ALA A 124 -11.44 -12.08 -8.63
CA ALA A 124 -12.10 -12.61 -9.80
C ALA A 124 -13.36 -13.39 -9.43
N MET A 125 -13.32 -14.26 -8.41
CA MET A 125 -14.51 -14.95 -7.91
C MET A 125 -15.58 -13.97 -7.43
N TYR A 126 -15.18 -12.95 -6.68
CA TYR A 126 -16.07 -11.89 -6.21
C TYR A 126 -16.72 -11.14 -7.39
N ALA A 127 -15.91 -10.66 -8.32
CA ALA A 127 -16.33 -9.91 -9.49
C ALA A 127 -17.27 -10.71 -10.40
N ARG A 128 -17.05 -12.02 -10.56
CA ARG A 128 -17.94 -12.91 -11.33
C ARG A 128 -19.27 -13.16 -10.64
N SER A 129 -19.30 -13.12 -9.31
CA SER A 129 -20.54 -13.33 -8.53
C SER A 129 -21.49 -12.12 -8.59
N ARG A 130 -21.01 -10.96 -9.05
CA ARG A 130 -21.75 -9.68 -9.07
C ARG A 130 -21.74 -9.05 -10.46
N SER A 131 -22.83 -8.39 -10.86
CA SER A 131 -22.82 -7.62 -12.10
C SER A 131 -22.25 -6.22 -11.86
N THR A 132 -21.19 -5.85 -12.57
CA THR A 132 -20.59 -4.50 -12.49
C THR A 132 -21.14 -3.50 -13.52
N LYS A 133 -22.03 -3.96 -14.42
CA LYS A 133 -22.48 -3.20 -15.60
C LYS A 133 -23.09 -1.83 -15.26
N VAL A 134 -23.79 -1.71 -14.14
CA VAL A 134 -24.41 -0.46 -13.68
C VAL A 134 -23.51 0.30 -12.69
N LEU A 135 -22.68 -0.43 -11.92
CA LEU A 135 -21.84 0.13 -10.87
C LEU A 135 -20.80 1.12 -11.43
N ARG A 136 -20.09 0.71 -12.49
CA ARG A 136 -18.96 1.49 -13.04
C ARG A 136 -19.41 2.86 -13.57
N PRO A 137 -20.41 2.99 -14.46
CA PRO A 137 -20.84 4.30 -14.95
C PRO A 137 -21.36 5.21 -13.83
N LEU A 138 -22.03 4.63 -12.83
CA LEU A 138 -22.57 5.37 -11.70
C LEU A 138 -21.45 5.93 -10.81
N ALA A 139 -20.46 5.10 -10.44
CA ALA A 139 -19.29 5.53 -9.69
C ALA A 139 -18.45 6.55 -10.46
N GLU A 140 -18.22 6.33 -11.76
CA GLU A 140 -17.48 7.27 -12.61
C GLU A 140 -18.17 8.65 -12.68
N GLY A 141 -19.49 8.68 -12.85
CA GLY A 141 -20.25 9.92 -12.84
C GLY A 141 -20.12 10.68 -11.51
N MET A 142 -20.05 9.96 -10.38
CA MET A 142 -19.83 10.57 -9.07
C MET A 142 -18.42 11.13 -8.92
N VAL A 143 -17.40 10.39 -9.33
CA VAL A 143 -16.01 10.89 -9.31
C VAL A 143 -15.88 12.18 -10.10
N ARG A 144 -16.43 12.22 -11.32
CA ARG A 144 -16.42 13.43 -12.15
C ARG A 144 -17.12 14.60 -11.46
N ALA A 145 -18.32 14.38 -10.92
CA ALA A 145 -19.07 15.43 -10.22
C ALA A 145 -18.32 16.00 -9.00
N ILE A 146 -17.58 15.16 -8.27
CA ILE A 146 -16.82 15.59 -7.09
C ILE A 146 -15.54 16.34 -7.51
N ILE A 147 -14.85 15.90 -8.57
CA ILE A 147 -13.72 16.63 -9.15
C ILE A 147 -14.16 18.00 -9.67
N ASP A 148 -15.33 18.09 -10.31
CA ASP A 148 -15.91 19.35 -10.77
C ASP A 148 -16.23 20.26 -9.58
N GLY A 149 -16.86 19.73 -8.52
CA GLY A 149 -17.13 20.47 -7.29
C GLY A 149 -15.86 21.01 -6.62
N LEU A 150 -14.80 20.20 -6.51
CA LEU A 150 -13.51 20.65 -6.00
C LEU A 150 -12.90 21.73 -6.90
N THR A 151 -12.99 21.54 -8.23
CA THR A 151 -12.49 22.50 -9.22
C THR A 151 -13.14 23.88 -9.03
N ASP A 152 -14.45 23.92 -8.80
CA ASP A 152 -15.18 25.15 -8.55
C ASP A 152 -14.80 25.77 -7.18
N GLN A 153 -14.68 24.96 -6.13
CA GLN A 153 -14.16 25.41 -4.84
C GLN A 153 -12.77 26.05 -4.96
N ILE A 154 -11.87 25.47 -5.78
CA ILE A 154 -10.54 26.04 -6.02
C ILE A 154 -10.64 27.38 -6.78
N LYS A 155 -11.52 27.51 -7.77
CA LYS A 155 -11.69 28.79 -8.49
C LYS A 155 -12.21 29.89 -7.58
N GLU A 156 -13.17 29.57 -6.71
CA GLU A 156 -13.87 30.52 -5.84
C GLU A 156 -13.10 30.87 -4.56
N ASN A 157 -12.13 30.05 -4.17
CA ASN A 157 -11.40 30.31 -2.93
C ASN A 157 -10.67 31.66 -2.97
N LYS A 158 -10.63 32.31 -1.80
CA LYS A 158 -10.13 33.69 -1.65
C LYS A 158 -8.66 33.79 -1.24
N TRP A 159 -8.03 32.66 -0.89
CA TRP A 159 -6.71 32.66 -0.28
C TRP A 159 -5.60 32.27 -1.25
N MET A 160 -5.92 31.49 -2.28
CA MET A 160 -5.01 31.20 -3.37
C MET A 160 -5.01 32.36 -4.36
N ASP A 161 -3.82 32.84 -4.71
CA ASP A 161 -3.68 33.74 -5.86
C ASP A 161 -3.94 32.99 -7.18
N GLU A 162 -4.21 33.73 -8.26
CA GLU A 162 -4.53 33.14 -9.58
C GLU A 162 -3.43 32.22 -10.11
N THR A 163 -2.16 32.51 -9.80
CA THR A 163 -1.06 31.64 -10.21
C THR A 163 -1.02 30.33 -9.43
N PHE A 164 -1.42 30.35 -8.16
CA PHE A 164 -1.54 29.15 -7.35
C PHE A 164 -2.74 28.31 -7.78
N LYS A 165 -3.91 28.93 -7.97
CA LYS A 165 -5.11 28.26 -8.49
C LYS A 165 -4.80 27.52 -9.80
N LYS A 166 -4.15 28.20 -10.75
CA LYS A 166 -3.76 27.58 -12.02
C LYS A 166 -2.86 26.35 -11.84
N ALA A 167 -1.90 26.41 -10.91
CA ALA A 167 -1.01 25.28 -10.64
C ALA A 167 -1.77 24.09 -10.04
N VAL A 168 -2.60 24.34 -9.02
CA VAL A 168 -3.41 23.30 -8.35
C VAL A 168 -4.41 22.68 -9.31
N LEU A 169 -5.13 23.51 -10.09
CA LEU A 169 -6.06 23.03 -11.11
C LEU A 169 -5.35 22.20 -12.18
N GLY A 170 -4.11 22.55 -12.54
CA GLY A 170 -3.28 21.74 -13.43
C GLY A 170 -2.98 20.35 -12.89
N LYS A 171 -2.92 20.15 -11.57
CA LYS A 171 -2.85 18.82 -10.95
C LYS A 171 -4.21 18.13 -10.90
N VAL A 172 -5.23 18.83 -10.42
CA VAL A 172 -6.59 18.28 -10.23
C VAL A 172 -7.19 17.80 -11.55
N SER A 173 -6.93 18.50 -12.66
CA SER A 173 -7.41 18.11 -13.99
C SER A 173 -6.79 16.82 -14.53
N HIS A 174 -5.71 16.32 -13.92
CA HIS A 174 -5.05 15.07 -14.29
C HIS A 174 -5.36 13.93 -13.32
N ILE A 175 -6.24 14.14 -12.32
CA ILE A 175 -6.68 13.06 -11.44
C ILE A 175 -7.44 12.03 -12.27
N SER A 176 -6.97 10.78 -12.24
CA SER A 176 -7.65 9.65 -12.85
C SER A 176 -8.37 8.78 -11.83
N TRP A 177 -9.18 7.86 -12.33
CA TRP A 177 -9.97 6.92 -11.53
C TRP A 177 -9.89 5.52 -12.15
N SER A 178 -9.56 4.50 -11.34
CA SER A 178 -9.54 3.08 -11.73
C SER A 178 -10.31 2.13 -10.80
N LEU A 179 -11.43 1.58 -11.28
CA LEU A 179 -12.10 0.46 -10.61
C LEU A 179 -11.18 -0.76 -10.63
N LEU A 180 -11.03 -1.43 -9.48
CA LEU A 180 -10.31 -2.69 -9.41
C LEU A 180 -11.20 -3.82 -9.96
N ASP A 181 -11.44 -3.79 -11.26
CA ASP A 181 -12.14 -4.78 -12.06
C ASP A 181 -11.30 -5.06 -13.33
N ASP A 182 -10.24 -5.84 -13.13
CA ASP A 182 -9.25 -6.19 -14.15
C ASP A 182 -9.84 -7.19 -15.17
N ASP A 183 -9.53 -7.04 -16.46
CA ASP A 183 -9.96 -7.99 -17.50
C ASP A 183 -9.50 -9.42 -17.23
N LEU A 184 -8.37 -9.57 -16.53
CA LEU A 184 -7.87 -10.84 -15.99
C LEU A 184 -8.95 -11.58 -15.20
N PHE A 185 -9.83 -10.87 -14.50
CA PHE A 185 -10.87 -11.49 -13.69
C PHE A 185 -11.85 -12.33 -14.51
N ASN A 186 -11.98 -12.13 -15.82
CA ASN A 186 -12.85 -12.92 -16.68
C ASN A 186 -12.07 -13.85 -17.62
N ASN A 187 -10.75 -13.99 -17.46
CA ASN A 187 -9.89 -14.82 -18.29
C ASN A 187 -9.25 -15.93 -17.45
N ASP A 188 -9.84 -17.12 -17.49
CA ASP A 188 -9.37 -18.29 -16.73
C ASP A 188 -7.94 -18.68 -17.11
N THR A 189 -7.61 -18.70 -18.41
CA THR A 189 -6.27 -19.05 -18.88
C THR A 189 -5.21 -18.09 -18.33
N ALA A 190 -5.48 -16.79 -18.34
CA ALA A 190 -4.52 -15.81 -17.82
C ALA A 190 -4.42 -15.85 -16.28
N LEU A 191 -5.48 -16.19 -15.56
CA LEU A 191 -5.44 -16.42 -14.11
C LEU A 191 -4.64 -17.67 -13.76
N ASP A 192 -4.83 -18.74 -14.51
CA ASP A 192 -4.06 -19.98 -14.39
C ASP A 192 -2.57 -19.72 -14.65
N GLU A 193 -2.23 -18.96 -15.69
CA GLU A 193 -0.86 -18.55 -15.97
C GLU A 193 -0.25 -17.70 -14.84
N LEU A 194 -1.03 -16.80 -14.24
CA LEU A 194 -0.57 -15.98 -13.10
C LEU A 194 -0.15 -16.84 -11.91
N TYR A 195 -0.86 -17.94 -11.65
CA TYR A 195 -0.62 -18.82 -10.52
C TYR A 195 0.09 -20.13 -10.89
N ALA A 196 0.62 -20.24 -12.12
CA ALA A 196 1.21 -21.48 -12.62
C ALA A 196 2.38 -22.00 -11.76
N ALA A 197 3.15 -21.10 -11.15
CA ALA A 197 4.25 -21.45 -10.24
C ALA A 197 3.75 -22.09 -8.93
N HIS A 198 2.47 -21.93 -8.57
CA HIS A 198 1.88 -22.48 -7.35
C HIS A 198 1.28 -23.89 -7.57
N TYR A 199 1.36 -24.45 -8.79
CA TYR A 199 0.82 -25.77 -9.10
C TYR A 199 1.58 -26.90 -8.39
N GLY A 200 0.83 -27.92 -7.93
CA GLY A 200 1.40 -29.08 -7.23
C GLY A 200 1.83 -28.79 -5.79
N LEU A 201 1.43 -27.67 -5.20
CA LEU A 201 1.71 -27.36 -3.79
C LEU A 201 0.70 -27.98 -2.83
N SER A 202 -0.46 -28.46 -3.31
CA SER A 202 -1.58 -28.97 -2.49
C SER A 202 -1.26 -30.21 -1.65
N ASP A 203 -0.32 -31.03 -2.08
CA ASP A 203 0.02 -32.30 -1.40
C ASP A 203 1.01 -32.12 -0.25
N ARG A 204 1.38 -30.87 0.06
CA ARG A 204 2.37 -30.51 1.09
C ARG A 204 1.69 -30.21 2.43
N SER A 205 2.49 -30.19 3.50
CA SER A 205 2.02 -29.60 4.76
C SER A 205 1.75 -28.10 4.56
N PHE A 206 0.87 -27.53 5.38
CA PHE A 206 0.50 -26.12 5.26
C PHE A 206 1.71 -25.18 5.39
N LEU A 207 2.64 -25.47 6.30
CA LEU A 207 3.85 -24.65 6.47
C LEU A 207 4.80 -24.77 5.27
N ASP A 208 5.02 -25.99 4.76
CA ASP A 208 5.85 -26.20 3.57
C ASP A 208 5.24 -25.52 2.33
N MET A 209 3.91 -25.50 2.24
CA MET A 209 3.18 -24.81 1.18
C MET A 209 3.41 -23.30 1.27
N LEU A 210 3.23 -22.69 2.45
CA LEU A 210 3.45 -21.26 2.66
C LEU A 210 4.90 -20.84 2.42
N GLU A 211 5.87 -21.64 2.86
CA GLU A 211 7.29 -21.38 2.59
C GLU A 211 7.57 -21.34 1.08
N LYS A 212 7.03 -22.32 0.33
CA LYS A 212 7.19 -22.36 -1.13
C LYS A 212 6.50 -21.21 -1.83
N ILE A 213 5.28 -20.85 -1.44
CA ILE A 213 4.56 -19.69 -1.98
C ILE A 213 5.37 -18.42 -1.73
N THR A 214 5.82 -18.20 -0.49
CA THR A 214 6.61 -17.03 -0.11
C THR A 214 7.88 -16.92 -0.95
N HIS A 215 8.61 -18.02 -1.15
CA HIS A 215 9.81 -18.02 -1.97
C HIS A 215 9.55 -17.69 -3.46
N ILE A 216 8.43 -18.17 -4.00
CA ILE A 216 8.00 -17.83 -5.37
C ILE A 216 7.68 -16.34 -5.47
N GLU A 217 6.87 -15.82 -4.56
CA GLU A 217 6.44 -14.42 -4.54
C GLU A 217 7.62 -13.45 -4.34
N GLU A 218 8.54 -13.76 -3.43
CA GLU A 218 9.78 -13.01 -3.24
C GLU A 218 10.61 -12.99 -4.53
N THR A 219 10.75 -14.14 -5.19
CA THR A 219 11.47 -14.22 -6.47
C THR A 219 10.84 -13.31 -7.53
N GLN A 220 9.51 -13.34 -7.65
CA GLN A 220 8.78 -12.46 -8.58
C GLN A 220 8.89 -10.98 -8.21
N ALA A 221 8.89 -10.65 -6.91
CA ALA A 221 9.10 -9.28 -6.44
C ALA A 221 10.48 -8.76 -6.89
N TYR A 222 11.54 -9.57 -6.72
CA TYR A 222 12.89 -9.22 -7.19
C TYR A 222 12.98 -9.10 -8.71
N LEU A 223 12.32 -9.99 -9.47
CA LEU A 223 12.27 -9.88 -10.94
C LEU A 223 11.63 -8.57 -11.40
N SER A 224 10.58 -8.12 -10.70
CA SER A 224 9.91 -6.86 -11.04
C SER A 224 10.79 -5.61 -10.85
N LEU A 225 11.83 -5.68 -10.01
CA LEU A 225 12.83 -4.61 -9.91
C LEU A 225 13.73 -4.54 -11.14
N ILE A 226 13.93 -5.67 -11.84
CA ILE A 226 14.80 -5.80 -13.01
C ILE A 226 14.05 -5.40 -14.28
N GLU A 227 12.83 -5.90 -14.44
CA GLU A 227 12.02 -5.70 -15.65
C GLU A 227 11.38 -4.30 -15.71
N GLY A 228 11.29 -3.63 -14.56
CA GLY A 228 10.58 -2.37 -14.42
C GLY A 228 9.10 -2.57 -14.12
N PHE A 229 8.48 -1.54 -13.53
CA PHE A 229 7.11 -1.60 -13.05
C PHE A 229 6.34 -0.37 -13.50
N ASP A 230 5.26 -0.58 -14.26
CA ASP A 230 4.25 0.43 -14.51
C ASP A 230 3.04 0.17 -13.61
N MET A 231 2.81 1.09 -12.69
CA MET A 231 1.74 1.01 -11.72
C MET A 231 0.36 1.20 -12.36
N ARG A 232 0.26 1.94 -13.48
CA ARG A 232 -1.02 2.24 -14.14
C ARG A 232 -1.60 1.03 -14.86
N SER A 233 -0.74 0.21 -15.46
CA SER A 233 -1.14 -0.98 -16.21
C SER A 233 -1.20 -2.26 -15.37
N ASN A 234 -0.87 -2.19 -14.08
CA ASN A 234 -0.75 -3.37 -13.21
C ASN A 234 -1.66 -3.32 -11.98
N LEU A 235 -2.94 -2.96 -12.20
CA LEU A 235 -3.96 -2.83 -11.16
C LEU A 235 -4.14 -4.13 -10.35
N LYS A 236 -3.95 -5.30 -10.96
CA LYS A 236 -3.95 -6.58 -10.26
C LYS A 236 -2.99 -6.66 -9.07
N LYS A 237 -1.88 -5.92 -9.04
CA LYS A 237 -0.98 -5.89 -7.86
C LYS A 237 -1.61 -5.21 -6.65
N PHE A 238 -2.67 -4.42 -6.83
CA PHE A 238 -3.45 -3.84 -5.76
C PHE A 238 -4.62 -4.74 -5.32
N SER A 239 -4.76 -5.95 -5.88
CA SER A 239 -5.86 -6.86 -5.53
C SER A 239 -5.91 -7.22 -4.05
N TYR A 240 -4.77 -7.22 -3.35
CA TYR A 240 -4.75 -7.43 -1.89
C TYR A 240 -5.48 -6.33 -1.12
N MET A 241 -5.52 -5.11 -1.67
CA MET A 241 -6.31 -4.01 -1.13
C MET A 241 -7.80 -4.19 -1.42
N GLY A 242 -8.16 -5.08 -2.35
CA GLY A 242 -9.53 -5.29 -2.79
C GLY A 242 -10.50 -5.73 -1.70
N TYR A 243 -9.98 -6.40 -0.66
CA TYR A 243 -10.75 -6.87 0.50
C TYR A 243 -10.75 -5.90 1.66
N GLN A 244 -9.94 -4.85 1.59
CA GLN A 244 -10.03 -3.76 2.52
C GLN A 244 -11.28 -2.97 2.13
N VAL A 245 -12.21 -2.81 3.07
CA VAL A 245 -13.42 -2.00 2.88
C VAL A 245 -12.99 -0.52 2.91
N ASN A 246 -12.30 -0.09 1.86
CA ASN A 246 -11.66 1.21 1.77
C ASN A 246 -11.57 1.70 0.31
N ALA A 247 -11.17 2.96 0.12
CA ALA A 247 -10.68 3.49 -1.15
C ALA A 247 -9.26 4.05 -0.94
N PHE A 248 -8.55 4.34 -2.04
CA PHE A 248 -7.16 4.76 -1.97
C PHE A 248 -6.85 5.82 -3.02
N TYR A 249 -5.99 6.78 -2.68
CA TYR A 249 -5.35 7.67 -3.62
C TYR A 249 -3.87 7.35 -3.71
N ASP A 250 -3.39 7.09 -4.93
CA ASP A 250 -1.97 6.93 -5.19
C ASP A 250 -1.40 8.20 -5.84
N PRO A 251 -0.50 8.93 -5.14
CA PRO A 251 0.07 10.16 -5.66
C PRO A 251 1.09 9.94 -6.78
N ALA A 252 1.73 8.76 -6.90
CA ALA A 252 2.72 8.46 -7.92
C ALA A 252 2.09 8.25 -9.30
N VAL A 253 0.81 7.91 -9.35
CA VAL A 253 0.03 7.84 -10.60
C VAL A 253 -1.06 8.91 -10.70
N ASN A 254 -1.26 9.71 -9.65
CA ASN A 254 -2.33 10.71 -9.51
C ASN A 254 -3.72 10.09 -9.73
N ASN A 255 -3.98 8.95 -9.10
CA ASN A 255 -5.12 8.11 -9.39
C ASN A 255 -5.87 7.69 -8.12
N ILE A 256 -7.20 7.71 -8.18
CA ILE A 256 -8.08 7.12 -7.17
C ILE A 256 -8.26 5.63 -7.51
N MET A 257 -8.22 4.76 -6.52
CA MET A 257 -8.43 3.31 -6.60
C MET A 257 -9.59 2.94 -5.67
N VAL A 258 -10.66 2.36 -6.20
CA VAL A 258 -11.83 1.90 -5.45
C VAL A 258 -11.94 0.41 -5.75
N PRO A 259 -11.72 -0.44 -4.75
CA PRO A 259 -12.04 -1.85 -4.79
C PRO A 259 -13.48 -2.12 -5.21
N LEU A 260 -13.69 -3.11 -6.09
CA LEU A 260 -15.04 -3.54 -6.42
C LEU A 260 -15.85 -3.98 -5.17
N PRO A 261 -15.29 -4.73 -4.20
CA PRO A 261 -16.01 -5.08 -2.98
C PRO A 261 -16.43 -3.89 -2.10
N PHE A 262 -15.82 -2.71 -2.27
CA PHE A 262 -16.23 -1.50 -1.55
C PHE A 262 -17.53 -0.90 -2.10
N LEU A 263 -17.89 -1.20 -3.35
CA LEU A 263 -19.13 -0.75 -4.00
C LEU A 263 -20.32 -1.66 -3.68
N GLU A 264 -20.52 -1.93 -2.39
CA GLU A 264 -21.61 -2.77 -1.87
C GLU A 264 -22.42 -2.05 -0.79
N PHE A 265 -23.55 -2.65 -0.42
CA PHE A 265 -24.32 -2.22 0.75
C PHE A 265 -23.46 -2.27 2.02
N PRO A 266 -23.54 -1.26 2.93
CA PRO A 266 -24.41 -0.08 2.90
C PRO A 266 -23.81 1.14 2.18
N VAL A 267 -22.61 1.03 1.64
CA VAL A 267 -21.87 2.14 1.03
C VAL A 267 -22.47 2.53 -0.32
N PHE A 268 -22.89 1.54 -1.11
CA PHE A 268 -23.36 1.74 -2.47
C PHE A 268 -24.50 0.78 -2.82
N HIS A 269 -25.52 1.31 -3.49
CA HIS A 269 -26.52 0.51 -4.20
C HIS A 269 -27.14 1.37 -5.31
N GLU A 270 -27.42 0.77 -6.47
CA GLU A 270 -27.94 1.51 -7.63
C GLU A 270 -29.31 2.17 -7.38
N SER A 271 -30.09 1.60 -6.47
CA SER A 271 -31.41 2.12 -6.09
C SER A 271 -31.35 3.23 -5.03
N PHE A 272 -30.18 3.55 -4.49
CA PHE A 272 -30.07 4.58 -3.47
C PHE A 272 -30.27 5.98 -4.05
N PRO A 273 -30.94 6.89 -3.30
CA PRO A 273 -31.09 8.26 -3.75
C PRO A 273 -29.72 8.92 -3.87
N ARG A 274 -29.59 9.85 -4.83
CA ARG A 274 -28.32 10.55 -5.09
C ARG A 274 -27.76 11.24 -3.85
N SER A 275 -28.60 11.78 -2.99
CA SER A 275 -28.18 12.39 -1.72
C SER A 275 -27.47 11.40 -0.81
N PHE A 276 -27.99 10.17 -0.69
CA PHE A 276 -27.36 9.12 0.10
C PHE A 276 -26.02 8.72 -0.53
N LEU A 277 -25.99 8.48 -1.84
CA LEU A 277 -24.74 8.14 -2.54
C LEU A 277 -23.66 9.22 -2.33
N HIS A 278 -24.01 10.51 -2.44
CA HIS A 278 -23.06 11.60 -2.17
C HIS A 278 -22.56 11.61 -0.72
N GLY A 279 -23.40 11.26 0.25
CA GLY A 279 -23.01 11.14 1.65
C GLY A 279 -22.14 9.91 1.95
N SER A 280 -22.43 8.78 1.31
CA SER A 280 -21.69 7.53 1.50
C SER A 280 -20.43 7.50 0.63
N ILE A 281 -20.47 6.88 -0.55
CA ILE A 281 -19.31 6.72 -1.44
C ILE A 281 -18.79 8.07 -1.95
N GLY A 282 -19.64 9.08 -2.08
CA GLY A 282 -19.22 10.40 -2.53
C GLY A 282 -18.30 11.12 -1.54
N SER A 283 -18.55 10.97 -0.23
CA SER A 283 -17.66 11.55 0.79
C SER A 283 -16.30 10.86 0.82
N VAL A 284 -16.28 9.54 0.60
CA VAL A 284 -15.04 8.74 0.48
C VAL A 284 -14.26 9.13 -0.78
N ILE A 285 -14.92 9.26 -1.93
CA ILE A 285 -14.27 9.76 -3.16
C ILE A 285 -13.69 11.15 -2.93
N GLY A 286 -14.44 12.05 -2.27
CA GLY A 286 -13.96 13.38 -1.91
C GLY A 286 -12.73 13.34 -0.98
N HIS A 287 -12.71 12.41 -0.02
CA HIS A 287 -11.56 12.14 0.85
C HIS A 287 -10.34 11.73 0.02
N GLU A 288 -10.47 10.74 -0.86
CA GLU A 288 -9.37 10.30 -1.72
C GLU A 288 -8.86 11.41 -2.66
N ILE A 289 -9.76 12.20 -3.25
CA ILE A 289 -9.36 13.36 -4.05
C ILE A 289 -8.59 14.37 -3.20
N SER A 290 -8.98 14.58 -1.95
CA SER A 290 -8.31 15.52 -1.05
C SER A 290 -6.87 15.12 -0.75
N HIS A 291 -6.56 13.80 -0.74
CA HIS A 291 -5.19 13.31 -0.62
C HIS A 291 -4.28 13.79 -1.76
N SER A 292 -4.83 14.18 -2.92
CA SER A 292 -4.01 14.79 -3.99
C SER A 292 -3.39 16.13 -3.60
N LEU A 293 -3.94 16.83 -2.60
CA LEU A 293 -3.51 18.16 -2.17
C LEU A 293 -3.12 18.23 -0.70
N ASP A 294 -3.13 17.11 0.02
CA ASP A 294 -2.73 17.06 1.42
C ASP A 294 -1.21 17.27 1.60
N VAL A 295 -0.74 17.16 2.84
CA VAL A 295 0.68 17.35 3.20
C VAL A 295 1.64 16.45 2.39
N ASN A 296 1.21 15.26 2.00
CA ASN A 296 1.98 14.30 1.22
C ASN A 296 1.72 14.44 -0.27
N GLY A 297 0.45 14.45 -0.69
CA GLY A 297 0.06 14.52 -2.09
C GLY A 297 0.56 15.79 -2.78
N ARG A 298 0.62 16.93 -2.09
CA ARG A 298 1.17 18.17 -2.67
C ARG A 298 2.61 18.05 -3.15
N MET A 299 3.37 17.06 -2.67
CA MET A 299 4.76 16.83 -3.08
C MET A 299 4.87 16.17 -4.46
N TYR A 300 3.75 15.71 -5.02
CA TYR A 300 3.65 15.13 -6.35
C TYR A 300 2.92 16.08 -7.29
N ASP A 301 3.42 16.23 -8.52
CA ASP A 301 2.75 17.03 -9.55
C ASP A 301 1.57 16.27 -10.20
N GLY A 302 0.90 16.87 -11.18
CA GLY A 302 -0.22 16.25 -11.90
C GLY A 302 0.12 14.98 -12.69
N TYR A 303 1.41 14.71 -12.91
CA TYR A 303 1.90 13.51 -13.59
C TYR A 303 2.39 12.45 -12.61
N GLY A 304 2.33 12.73 -11.30
CA GLY A 304 2.80 11.82 -10.25
C GLY A 304 4.31 11.88 -10.02
N ASN A 305 5.00 12.92 -10.50
CA ASN A 305 6.42 13.10 -10.20
C ASN A 305 6.61 13.78 -8.85
N TRP A 306 7.43 13.19 -7.98
CA TRP A 306 7.86 13.83 -6.73
C TRP A 306 8.76 15.04 -7.03
N ARG A 307 8.27 16.25 -6.79
CA ARG A 307 9.05 17.48 -6.96
C ARG A 307 8.48 18.64 -6.15
N THR A 308 9.32 19.63 -5.86
CA THR A 308 8.82 20.89 -5.28
C THR A 308 8.29 21.77 -6.41
N TRP A 309 6.98 21.76 -6.62
CA TRP A 309 6.31 22.58 -7.64
C TRP A 309 5.47 23.73 -7.06
N TRP A 310 5.28 23.76 -5.73
CA TRP A 310 4.68 24.89 -5.02
C TRP A 310 5.73 25.94 -4.69
N LYS A 311 5.39 27.22 -4.88
CA LYS A 311 6.24 28.32 -4.41
C LYS A 311 6.21 28.38 -2.89
N LYS A 312 7.33 28.78 -2.28
CA LYS A 312 7.46 28.93 -0.81
C LYS A 312 6.28 29.68 -0.17
N LYS A 313 5.87 30.82 -0.75
CA LYS A 313 4.72 31.59 -0.25
C LYS A 313 3.39 30.81 -0.23
N TRP A 314 3.17 29.91 -1.18
CA TRP A 314 1.96 29.09 -1.26
C TRP A 314 1.99 28.00 -0.19
N THR A 315 3.16 27.39 0.00
CA THR A 315 3.42 26.41 1.06
C THR A 315 3.20 27.01 2.44
N GLU A 316 3.75 28.20 2.72
CA GLU A 316 3.56 28.90 4.02
C GLU A 316 2.08 29.18 4.31
N GLU A 317 1.33 29.66 3.31
CA GLU A 317 -0.09 29.99 3.46
C GLU A 317 -0.98 28.74 3.62
N TYR A 318 -0.60 27.63 2.98
CA TYR A 318 -1.21 26.31 3.19
C TYR A 318 -0.90 25.80 4.60
N ASP A 319 0.37 25.80 5.02
CA ASP A 319 0.81 25.25 6.31
C ASP A 319 0.13 26.01 7.47
N LYS A 320 -0.03 27.34 7.34
CA LYS A 320 -0.80 28.16 8.28
C LYS A 320 -2.25 27.69 8.44
N ARG A 321 -2.92 27.31 7.35
CA ARG A 321 -4.30 26.77 7.40
C ARG A 321 -4.35 25.36 7.93
N ALA A 322 -3.40 24.51 7.51
CA ALA A 322 -3.29 23.15 8.00
C ALA A 322 -3.10 23.11 9.52
N HIS A 323 -2.39 24.11 10.09
CA HIS A 323 -2.20 24.22 11.53
C HIS A 323 -3.51 24.36 12.31
N CYS A 324 -4.54 24.99 11.76
CA CYS A 324 -5.87 25.05 12.38
C CYS A 324 -6.44 23.65 12.66
N TYR A 325 -6.25 22.71 11.74
CA TYR A 325 -6.65 21.32 11.94
C TYR A 325 -5.76 20.60 12.95
N VAL A 326 -4.45 20.87 12.97
CA VAL A 326 -3.55 20.34 14.00
C VAL A 326 -4.03 20.75 15.40
N GLU A 327 -4.38 22.03 15.58
CA GLU A 327 -4.93 22.53 16.85
C GLU A 327 -6.31 21.93 17.15
N GLN A 328 -7.21 21.88 16.16
CA GLN A 328 -8.55 21.32 16.34
C GLN A 328 -8.51 19.87 16.84
N TYR A 329 -7.78 19.00 16.13
CA TYR A 329 -7.72 17.58 16.45
C TYR A 329 -6.80 17.31 17.67
N GLY A 330 -5.77 18.13 17.88
CA GLY A 330 -4.92 18.04 19.08
C GLY A 330 -5.63 18.41 20.38
N ASN A 331 -6.78 19.08 20.32
CA ASN A 331 -7.60 19.42 21.48
C ASN A 331 -8.69 18.37 21.80
N ILE A 332 -8.81 17.30 21.00
CA ILE A 332 -9.69 16.18 21.31
C ILE A 332 -8.99 15.32 22.37
N LYS A 333 -9.64 15.16 23.52
CA LYS A 333 -9.11 14.41 24.68
C LYS A 333 -9.43 12.93 24.63
#